data_AF-A0A1I5ZCB0-F1
#
_entry.id   AF-A0A1I5ZCB0-F1
#
_cell.length_a   1.000
_cell.length_b   1.000
_cell.length_c   1.000
_cell.angle_alpha   90.00
_cell.angle_beta   90.00
_cell.angle_gamma   90.00
#
_symmetry.space_group_name_H-M   'P 1'
#
loop_
_entity.id
_entity.type
_entity.pdbx_description
1 polymer ?
#
loop_
_entity_poly.entity_id
_entity_poly.type
_entity_poly.pdbx_seq_one_letter_code
_entity_poly.pdbx_strand_id
1 'polypeptide(L)' 'MQAVQFLHTAFAQALPTIHARRLTALMACVSALLQGQRLTLTALGRSLPGQAYPKHAIKRVDRLLGNPHL' A
#
# COMPACT_ATOMS: atom_id res chain seq x y z
N MET A 1 2.02 -7.20 -11.56
CA MET A 1 0.73 -7.89 -11.36
C MET A 1 -0.37 -7.07 -12.01
N GLN A 2 -1.08 -7.64 -12.98
CA GLN A 2 -2.11 -6.95 -13.76
C GLN A 2 -3.26 -6.40 -12.89
N ALA A 3 -3.68 -7.15 -11.86
CA ALA A 3 -4.73 -6.72 -10.93
C ALA A 3 -4.39 -5.43 -10.17
N VAL A 4 -3.14 -5.27 -9.71
CA VAL A 4 -2.71 -4.05 -9.02
C VAL A 4 -2.71 -2.85 -9.95
N GLN A 5 -2.28 -3.03 -11.20
CA GLN A 5 -2.27 -1.96 -12.20
C GLN A 5 -3.70 -1.54 -12.56
N PHE A 6 -4.60 -2.51 -12.74
CA PHE A 6 -6.03 -2.24 -12.94
C PHE A 6 -6.62 -1.44 -11.78
N LEU A 7 -6.42 -1.89 -10.54
CA LEU A 7 -6.91 -1.19 -9.35
C LEU A 7 -6.32 0.21 -9.21
N HIS A 8 -5.03 0.38 -9.48
CA HIS A 8 -4.39 1.69 -9.45
C HIS A 8 -5.07 2.66 -10.43
N THR A 9 -5.29 2.23 -11.68
CA THR A 9 -5.97 3.05 -12.70
C THR A 9 -7.42 3.33 -12.33
N ALA A 10 -8.16 2.33 -11.87
CA ALA A 10 -9.56 2.47 -11.46
C ALA A 10 -9.70 3.47 -10.30
N PHE A 11 -8.84 3.37 -9.27
CA PHE A 11 -8.86 4.32 -8.15
C PHE A 11 -8.37 5.71 -8.54
N ALA A 12 -7.37 5.83 -9.41
CA ALA A 12 -6.94 7.14 -9.91
C ALA A 12 -8.08 7.89 -10.64
N GLN A 13 -8.93 7.16 -11.37
CA GLN A 13 -10.09 7.73 -12.06
C GLN A 13 -11.25 8.02 -11.08
N ALA A 14 -11.54 7.10 -10.17
CA ALA A 14 -12.64 7.23 -9.22
C ALA A 14 -12.37 8.27 -8.11
N LEU A 15 -11.11 8.54 -7.79
CA LEU A 15 -10.69 9.43 -6.70
C LEU A 15 -9.79 10.57 -7.23
N PRO A 16 -10.30 11.50 -8.05
CA PRO A 16 -9.47 12.50 -8.73
C PRO A 16 -8.78 13.49 -7.77
N THR A 17 -9.27 13.62 -6.53
CA THR A 17 -8.71 14.51 -5.50
C THR A 17 -7.72 13.79 -4.57
N ILE A 18 -7.54 12.47 -4.71
CA ILE A 18 -6.57 11.75 -3.90
C ILE A 18 -5.16 12.21 -4.26
N HIS A 19 -4.32 12.37 -3.24
CA HIS A 19 -2.93 12.74 -3.47
C HIS A 19 -2.19 11.53 -4.02
N ALA A 20 -1.43 11.70 -5.10
CA ALA A 20 -0.74 10.60 -5.79
C ALA A 20 0.06 9.68 -4.84
N ARG A 21 0.84 10.26 -3.91
CA ARG A 21 1.60 9.48 -2.91
C ARG A 21 0.73 8.60 -1.99
N ARG A 22 -0.49 9.03 -1.63
CA ARG A 22 -1.42 8.23 -0.82
C ARG A 22 -1.92 7.03 -1.61
N LEU A 23 -2.34 7.26 -2.86
CA LEU A 23 -2.74 6.19 -3.77
C LEU A 23 -1.60 5.19 -3.99
N THR A 24 -0.38 5.66 -4.24
CA THR A 24 0.79 4.78 -4.38
C THR A 24 1.07 3.98 -3.11
N ALA A 25 0.91 4.58 -1.93
CA ALA A 25 1.10 3.87 -0.66
C ALA A 25 0.03 2.79 -0.43
N LEU A 26 -1.23 3.08 -0.77
CA LEU A 26 -2.32 2.12 -0.76
C LEU A 26 -2.04 0.94 -1.71
N MET A 27 -1.67 1.23 -2.96
CA MET A 27 -1.40 0.19 -3.96
C MET A 27 -0.15 -0.64 -3.63
N ALA A 28 0.82 -0.06 -2.93
CA ALA A 28 1.94 -0.82 -2.37
C ALA A 28 1.48 -1.82 -1.29
N CYS A 29 0.56 -1.42 -0.39
CA CYS A 29 0.00 -2.32 0.62
C CYS A 29 -0.90 -3.40 -0.01
N VAL A 30 -1.68 -3.07 -1.03
CA VAL A 30 -2.46 -4.07 -1.81
C VAL A 30 -1.51 -5.08 -2.46
N SER A 31 -0.40 -4.63 -3.04
CA SER A 31 0.60 -5.53 -3.63
C SER A 31 1.22 -6.44 -2.57
N ALA A 32 1.57 -5.91 -1.40
CA ALA A 32 2.11 -6.67 -0.28
C ALA A 32 1.11 -7.70 0.26
N LEU A 33 -0.18 -7.35 0.32
CA LEU A 33 -1.25 -8.25 0.71
C LEU A 33 -1.39 -9.42 -0.25
N LEU A 34 -1.42 -9.15 -1.56
CA LEU A 34 -1.56 -10.18 -2.58
C LEU A 34 -0.36 -11.13 -2.61
N GLN A 35 0.85 -10.63 -2.33
CA GLN A 35 2.06 -11.45 -2.26
C GLN A 35 2.14 -12.24 -0.95
N GLY A 36 1.92 -11.59 0.19
CA GLY A 36 2.09 -12.17 1.52
C GLY A 36 0.87 -12.94 2.04
N GLN A 37 -0.30 -12.78 1.41
CA GLN A 37 -1.58 -13.43 1.74
C GLN A 37 -2.00 -13.29 3.21
N ARG A 38 -1.52 -12.24 3.88
CA ARG A 38 -1.76 -11.99 5.31
C ARG A 38 -2.05 -10.51 5.55
N LEU A 39 -3.27 -10.23 6.01
CA LEU A 39 -3.76 -8.89 6.29
C LEU A 39 -3.45 -8.49 7.74
N THR A 40 -2.17 -8.43 8.10
CA THR A 40 -1.75 -7.87 9.40
C THR A 40 -0.70 -6.79 9.17
N LEU A 41 -0.67 -5.76 10.03
CA LEU A 41 0.28 -4.64 9.93
C LEU A 41 1.72 -5.10 9.69
N THR A 42 2.18 -6.05 10.51
CA THR A 42 3.54 -6.58 10.44
C THR A 42 3.78 -7.40 9.18
N ALA A 43 2.81 -8.23 8.76
CA ALA A 43 2.95 -9.04 7.55
C ALA A 43 3.00 -8.16 6.29
N LEU A 44 2.10 -7.19 6.18
CA LEU A 44 2.11 -6.21 5.09
C LEU A 44 3.45 -5.46 5.04
N GLY A 45 3.94 -4.99 6.19
CA GLY A 45 5.22 -4.29 6.27
C GLY A 45 6.40 -5.16 5.81
N ARG A 46 6.42 -6.44 6.15
CA ARG A 46 7.48 -7.38 5.73
C ARG A 46 7.38 -7.79 4.25
N SER A 47 6.18 -7.76 3.68
CA SER A 47 5.92 -8.09 2.28
C SER A 47 5.98 -6.87 1.35
N LEU A 48 6.25 -5.66 1.86
CA LEU A 48 6.43 -4.47 1.03
C LEU A 48 7.73 -4.59 0.21
N PRO A 49 7.70 -4.24 -1.09
CA PRO A 49 8.90 -4.24 -1.91
C PRO A 49 9.85 -3.09 -1.49
N GLY A 50 11.15 -3.37 -1.47
CA GLY A 50 12.20 -2.38 -1.24
C GLY A 50 13.33 -2.89 -0.34
N GLN A 51 14.36 -2.07 -0.18
CA GLN A 51 15.55 -2.40 0.65
C GLN A 51 15.45 -1.84 2.07
N ALA A 52 14.33 -1.24 2.45
CA ALA A 52 14.15 -0.69 3.78
C ALA A 52 14.15 -1.79 4.84
N TYR A 53 14.78 -1.53 5.99
CA TYR A 53 14.70 -2.47 7.12
C TYR A 53 13.24 -2.76 7.50
N PRO A 54 12.90 -3.98 7.96
CA PRO A 54 11.53 -4.36 8.30
C PRO A 54 10.81 -3.35 9.21
N LYS A 55 11.52 -2.78 10.20
CA LYS A 55 10.97 -1.75 11.10
C LYS A 55 10.43 -0.51 10.35
N HIS A 56 11.10 -0.09 9.28
CA HIS A 56 10.70 1.09 8.52
C HIS A 56 9.54 0.78 7.57
N ALA A 57 9.52 -0.41 6.99
CA ALA A 57 8.41 -0.86 6.15
C ALA A 57 7.13 -1.07 6.97
N ILE A 58 7.23 -1.63 8.18
CA ILE A 58 6.09 -1.74 9.12
C ILE A 58 5.58 -0.35 9.51
N LYS A 59 6.46 0.60 9.88
CA LYS A 59 6.08 2.00 10.15
C LYS A 59 5.42 2.69 8.95
N ARG A 60 5.78 2.31 7.72
CA ARG A 60 5.14 2.86 6.52
C ARG A 60 3.70 2.39 6.39
N VAL A 61 3.41 1.12 6.65
CA VAL A 61 2.04 0.60 6.67
C VAL A 61 1.26 1.22 7.83
N ASP A 62 1.87 1.32 9.00
CA ASP A 62 1.26 1.92 10.20
C ASP A 62 0.81 3.36 9.94
N ARG A 63 1.69 4.19 9.37
CA ARG A 63 1.36 5.56 8.96
C ARG A 63 0.29 5.63 7.87
N LEU A 64 0.17 4.63 7.00
CA LEU A 64 -0.91 4.58 6.02
C LEU A 64 -2.26 4.32 6.71
N LEU A 65 -2.31 3.33 7.60
CA LEU A 65 -3.52 2.97 8.34
C LEU A 65 -3.97 4.10 9.28
N GLY A 66 -3.01 4.83 9.86
CA GLY A 66 -3.27 6.00 10.69
C GLY A 66 -3.46 7.31 9.91
N ASN A 67 -3.48 7.30 8.57
CA ASN A 67 -3.65 8.52 7.78
C ASN A 67 -5.15 8.87 7.69
N PRO A 68 -5.62 9.97 8.32
CA PRO A 68 -7.02 10.36 8.32
C PRO A 68 -7.51 10.88 6.95
N HIS A 69 -6.58 11.09 6.01
CA HIS A 69 -6.89 11.57 4.68
C HIS A 69 -6.65 10.51 3.61
N LEU A 70 -6.50 9.23 3.96
CA LEU A 70 -6.43 8.17 2.95
C LEU A 70 -7.75 8.09 2.16
#